data_AF-A0AA36M5W8-F1
#
_entry.id   AF-A0AA36M5W8-F1
#
_cell.length_a   1.000
_cell.length_b   1.000
_cell.length_c   1.000
_cell.angle_alpha   90.00
_cell.angle_beta   90.00
_cell.angle_gamma   90.00
#
_symmetry.space_group_name_H-M   'P 1'
#
loop_
_entity.id
_entity.type
_entity.pdbx_description
1 polymer ?
#
loop_
_entity_poly.entity_id
_entity_poly.type
_entity_poly.pdbx_seq_one_letter_code
_entity_poly.pdbx_strand_id
1 'polypeptide(L)'
;MPSQQRPQLSFQDFANAVDKMSRAGYKGQYGHHDVPEEDKIKLDALYMQATTGDYDGNNSLKCAEEWKLLAGKTKIEAQREFIHMTNQMITRYGWNPPEGWV
;
A
#
# COMPACT_ATOMS: atom_id res chain seq x y z
N MET A 1 -2.01 27.73 -21.59
CA MET A 1 -1.38 27.03 -20.45
C MET A 1 -1.93 25.63 -20.43
N PRO A 2 -1.12 24.57 -20.64
CA PRO A 2 -1.63 23.21 -20.56
C PRO A 2 -1.80 22.87 -19.06
N SER A 3 -3.05 22.76 -18.65
CA SER A 3 -3.45 22.10 -17.41
C SER A 3 -2.86 20.70 -17.41
N GLN A 4 -1.81 20.49 -16.62
CA GLN A 4 -1.29 19.16 -16.36
C GLN A 4 -2.41 18.34 -15.72
N GLN A 5 -3.12 17.57 -16.54
CA GLN A 5 -3.95 16.47 -16.08
C GLN A 5 -2.99 15.53 -15.35
N ARG A 6 -2.92 15.67 -14.02
CA ARG A 6 -2.28 14.67 -13.16
C ARG A 6 -2.82 13.32 -13.62
N PRO A 7 -1.97 12.36 -14.00
CA PRO A 7 -2.46 11.08 -14.51
C PRO A 7 -3.49 10.55 -13.52
N GLN A 8 -4.69 10.24 -14.01
CA GLN A 8 -5.66 9.48 -13.23
C GLN A 8 -4.90 8.26 -12.74
N LEU A 9 -4.75 8.14 -11.43
CA LEU A 9 -4.16 6.97 -10.81
C LEU A 9 -4.98 5.79 -11.31
N SER A 10 -4.38 4.92 -12.11
CA SER A 10 -5.14 3.82 -12.67
C SER A 10 -5.41 2.83 -11.55
N PHE A 11 -6.60 2.23 -11.50
CA PHE A 11 -6.82 1.05 -10.65
C PHE A 11 -5.74 -0.02 -10.89
N GLN A 12 -5.14 -0.05 -12.09
CA GLN A 12 -3.99 -0.88 -12.42
C GLN A 12 -2.74 -0.55 -11.58
N ASP A 13 -2.45 0.73 -11.32
CA ASP A 13 -1.29 1.13 -10.51
C ASP A 13 -1.47 0.71 -9.05
N PHE A 14 -2.71 0.83 -8.55
CA PHE A 14 -3.06 0.36 -7.21
C PHE A 14 -2.95 -1.17 -7.11
N ALA A 15 -3.50 -1.92 -8.06
CA ALA A 15 -3.39 -3.38 -8.11
C ALA A 15 -1.92 -3.85 -8.19
N ASN A 16 -1.11 -3.19 -9.01
CA ASN A 16 0.31 -3.47 -9.12
C ASN A 16 1.06 -3.18 -7.82
N ALA A 17 0.71 -2.11 -7.10
CA ALA A 17 1.29 -1.83 -5.78
C ALA A 17 0.89 -2.89 -4.75
N VAL A 18 -0.37 -3.33 -4.73
CA VAL A 18 -0.83 -4.39 -3.83
C VAL A 18 -0.06 -5.71 -4.08
N ASP A 19 0.14 -6.12 -5.34
CA ASP A 19 0.94 -7.31 -5.66
C ASP A 19 2.41 -7.15 -5.21
N LYS A 20 3.04 -6.00 -5.51
CA LYS A 20 4.40 -5.72 -5.05
C LYS A 20 4.53 -5.71 -3.53
N MET A 21 3.55 -5.15 -2.83
CA MET A 21 3.53 -5.10 -1.36
C MET A 21 3.35 -6.49 -0.75
N SER A 22 2.54 -7.36 -1.36
CA SER A 22 2.41 -8.76 -0.95
C SER A 22 3.75 -9.51 -1.03
N ARG A 23 4.63 -9.09 -1.94
CA ARG A 23 5.99 -9.60 -2.13
C ARG A 23 7.06 -8.73 -1.46
N ALA A 24 6.66 -7.71 -0.71
CA ALA A 24 7.58 -6.81 -0.03
C ALA A 24 8.21 -7.51 1.16
N GLY A 25 9.49 -7.20 1.34
CA GLY A 25 10.35 -7.86 2.30
C GLY A 25 11.20 -8.91 1.59
N TYR A 26 12.41 -8.50 1.21
CA TYR A 26 13.36 -9.36 0.54
C TYR A 26 13.69 -10.57 1.41
N LYS A 27 13.47 -11.76 0.85
CA LYS A 27 13.91 -13.03 1.43
C LYS A 27 14.72 -13.75 0.37
N GLY A 28 16.04 -13.78 0.53
CA GLY A 28 16.94 -14.39 -0.43
C GLY A 28 18.28 -14.75 0.20
N GLN A 29 19.18 -15.30 -0.62
CA GLN A 29 20.47 -15.81 -0.18
C GLN A 29 21.35 -14.74 0.51
N TYR A 30 21.11 -13.46 0.23
CA TYR A 30 21.89 -12.34 0.76
C TYR A 30 21.28 -11.65 1.99
N GLY A 31 20.14 -12.15 2.51
CA GLY A 31 19.55 -11.63 3.75
C GLY A 31 18.02 -11.70 3.81
N HIS A 32 17.51 -11.34 4.99
CA HIS A 32 16.08 -11.19 5.26
C HIS A 32 15.81 -9.76 5.72
N HIS A 33 15.09 -9.00 4.90
CA HIS A 33 14.64 -7.66 5.23
C HIS A 33 13.12 -7.71 5.33
N ASP A 34 12.58 -8.03 6.50
CA ASP A 34 11.13 -7.97 6.70
C ASP A 34 10.67 -6.51 6.86
N VAL A 35 9.55 -6.17 6.22
CA VAL A 35 8.87 -4.89 6.48
C VAL A 35 8.31 -4.93 7.91
N PRO A 36 8.55 -3.90 8.74
CA PRO A 36 8.01 -3.80 10.09
C PRO A 36 6.49 -4.00 10.14
N GLU A 37 5.98 -4.61 11.21
CA GLU A 37 4.54 -4.87 11.36
C GLU A 37 3.73 -3.57 11.42
N GLU A 38 4.24 -2.52 12.06
CA GLU A 38 3.60 -1.19 12.11
C GLU A 38 3.35 -0.60 10.72
N ASP A 39 4.32 -0.72 9.81
CA ASP A 39 4.20 -0.22 8.44
C ASP A 39 3.19 -1.05 7.63
N LYS A 40 3.12 -2.36 7.88
CA LYS A 40 2.09 -3.23 7.27
C LYS A 40 0.69 -2.84 7.76
N ILE A 41 0.52 -2.57 9.06
CA ILE A 41 -0.76 -2.16 9.64
C ILE A 41 -1.26 -0.84 9.02
N LYS A 42 -0.36 0.14 8.81
CA LYS A 42 -0.69 1.40 8.12
C LYS A 42 -1.10 1.19 6.67
N LEU A 43 -0.40 0.31 5.95
CA LEU A 43 -0.75 -0.04 4.58
C LEU A 43 -2.09 -0.77 4.50
N ASP A 44 -2.37 -1.69 5.42
CA ASP A 44 -3.66 -2.38 5.50
C ASP A 44 -4.80 -1.39 5.78
N ALA A 45 -4.60 -0.40 6.66
CA ALA A 45 -5.57 0.66 6.90
C ALA A 45 -5.84 1.49 5.63
N LEU A 46 -4.80 1.89 4.91
CA LEU A 46 -4.93 2.60 3.63
C LEU A 46 -5.63 1.76 2.57
N TYR A 47 -5.37 0.45 2.53
CA TYR A 47 -6.06 -0.48 1.65
C TYR A 47 -7.56 -0.57 1.96
N MET A 48 -7.93 -0.66 3.25
CA MET A 48 -9.32 -0.65 3.69
C MET A 48 -10.02 0.67 3.34
N GLN A 49 -9.37 1.81 3.55
CA GLN A 49 -9.90 3.12 3.16
C GLN A 49 -10.06 3.26 1.64
N ALA A 50 -9.11 2.74 0.86
CA ALA A 50 -9.14 2.78 -0.60
C ALA A 50 -10.24 1.91 -1.21
N THR A 51 -10.56 0.77 -0.59
CA THR A 51 -11.53 -0.22 -1.09
C THR A 51 -12.92 0.03 -0.52
N THR A 52 -13.02 0.02 0.80
CA THR A 52 -14.28 0.10 1.56
C THR A 52 -14.71 1.55 1.72
N GLY A 53 -13.78 2.45 2.07
CA GLY A 53 -14.07 3.82 2.45
C GLY A 53 -13.87 3.99 3.95
N ASP A 54 -14.64 4.88 4.58
CA ASP A 54 -14.53 5.12 6.02
C ASP A 54 -14.78 3.85 6.85
N TYR A 55 -14.18 3.84 8.04
CA TYR A 55 -14.22 2.74 8.99
C TYR A 55 -15.65 2.24 9.24
N ASP A 56 -15.84 0.93 9.09
CA ASP A 56 -17.15 0.26 9.11
C ASP A 56 -17.59 -0.24 10.50
N GLY A 57 -16.78 -0.03 11.54
CA GLY A 57 -17.03 -0.54 12.89
C GLY A 57 -16.38 -1.89 13.19
N ASN A 58 -15.64 -2.49 12.26
CA ASN A 58 -14.96 -3.77 12.46
C ASN A 58 -13.72 -3.63 13.34
N ASN A 59 -13.85 -3.89 14.65
CA ASN A 59 -12.74 -3.84 15.60
C ASN A 59 -11.87 -5.12 15.61
N SER A 60 -12.21 -6.13 14.81
CA SER A 60 -11.43 -7.38 14.73
C SER A 60 -10.18 -7.24 13.84
N LEU A 61 -10.09 -6.17 13.06
CA LEU A 61 -8.94 -5.89 12.21
C LEU A 61 -7.80 -5.28 13.04
N LYS A 62 -6.58 -5.79 12.86
CA LYS A 62 -5.36 -5.20 13.46
C LYS A 62 -5.16 -3.74 13.04
N CYS A 63 -5.61 -3.37 11.85
CA CYS A 63 -5.53 -2.01 11.31
C CYS A 63 -6.71 -1.12 11.69
N ALA A 64 -7.64 -1.57 12.55
CA ALA A 64 -8.83 -0.80 12.90
C ALA A 64 -8.52 0.58 13.48
N GLU A 65 -7.53 0.69 14.36
CA GLU A 65 -7.14 1.97 14.96
C GLU A 65 -6.54 2.94 13.92
N GLU A 66 -5.63 2.46 13.08
CA GLU A 66 -5.07 3.26 11.98
C GLU A 66 -6.14 3.62 10.93
N TRP A 67 -7.10 2.73 10.66
CA TRP A 67 -8.18 2.98 9.71
C TRP A 67 -9.14 4.06 10.24
N LYS A 68 -9.42 4.10 11.55
CA LYS A 68 -10.19 5.19 12.17
C LYS A 68 -9.53 6.56 11.98
N LEU A 69 -8.20 6.63 11.99
CA LEU A 69 -7.45 7.88 11.75
C LEU A 69 -7.57 8.39 10.32
N LEU A 70 -7.95 7.52 9.37
CA LEU A 70 -8.13 7.87 7.96
C LEU A 70 -9.56 8.35 7.64
N ALA A 71 -10.44 8.47 8.64
CA ALA A 71 -11.81 8.93 8.44
C ALA A 71 -11.87 10.26 7.68
N GLY A 72 -12.69 10.31 6.62
CA GLY A 72 -12.82 11.47 5.75
C GLY A 72 -11.78 11.55 4.62
N LYS A 73 -10.79 10.65 4.58
CA LYS A 73 -9.86 10.55 3.44
C LYS A 73 -10.56 9.89 2.25
N THR A 74 -10.47 10.51 1.07
CA THR A 74 -11.13 9.93 -0.11
C THR A 74 -10.44 8.65 -0.57
N LYS A 75 -11.16 7.76 -1.26
CA LYS A 75 -10.60 6.52 -1.82
C LYS A 75 -9.40 6.80 -2.74
N ILE A 76 -9.45 7.86 -3.53
CA ILE A 76 -8.37 8.24 -4.46
C ILE A 76 -7.12 8.70 -3.69
N GLU A 77 -7.29 9.45 -2.61
CA GLU A 77 -6.17 9.87 -1.76
C GLU A 77 -5.54 8.68 -1.04
N ALA A 78 -6.36 7.78 -0.49
CA ALA A 78 -5.89 6.56 0.14
C ALA A 78 -5.11 5.66 -0.86
N GLN A 79 -5.59 5.50 -2.10
CA GLN A 79 -4.87 4.77 -3.13
C GLN A 79 -3.52 5.42 -3.49
N ARG A 80 -3.47 6.75 -3.61
CA ARG A 80 -2.22 7.48 -3.91
C ARG A 80 -1.19 7.28 -2.81
N GLU A 81 -1.62 7.39 -1.56
CA GLU A 81 -0.77 7.24 -0.40
C GLU A 81 -0.31 5.80 -0.21
N PHE A 82 -1.18 4.82 -0.46
CA PHE A 82 -0.83 3.41 -0.48
C PHE A 82 0.30 3.14 -1.49
N ILE A 83 0.14 3.58 -2.74
CA ILE A 83 1.17 3.38 -3.78
C ILE A 83 2.48 4.07 -3.40
N HIS A 84 2.41 5.28 -2.85
CA HIS A 84 3.60 6.00 -2.40
C HIS A 84 4.34 5.23 -1.30
N MET A 85 3.62 4.81 -0.26
CA MET A 85 4.19 4.03 0.84
C MET A 85 4.73 2.69 0.36
N THR A 86 3.99 1.95 -0.48
CA THR A 86 4.48 0.69 -1.06
C THR A 86 5.79 0.89 -1.79
N ASN A 87 5.92 1.92 -2.64
CA ASN A 87 7.15 2.21 -3.36
C ASN A 87 8.32 2.52 -2.41
N GLN A 88 8.07 3.23 -1.31
CA GLN A 88 9.08 3.47 -0.28
C GLN A 88 9.49 2.16 0.42
N MET A 89 8.53 1.30 0.75
CA MET A 89 8.79 0.02 1.43
C MET A 89 9.60 -0.94 0.56
N ILE A 90 9.21 -1.14 -0.70
CA ILE A 90 9.96 -2.02 -1.61
C ILE A 90 11.35 -1.48 -1.95
N THR A 91 11.53 -0.15 -1.93
CA THR A 91 12.86 0.47 -2.11
C THR A 91 13.74 0.25 -0.88
N ARG A 92 13.15 0.34 0.32
CA ARG A 92 13.88 0.26 1.59
C ARG A 92 14.18 -1.17 2.05
N TYR A 93 13.21 -2.06 1.90
CA TYR A 93 13.27 -3.45 2.38
C TYR A 93 13.47 -4.46 1.25
N GLY A 94 13.53 -3.99 0.01
CA GLY A 94 13.52 -4.85 -1.15
C GLY A 94 12.17 -5.54 -1.35
N TRP A 95 12.04 -6.20 -2.48
CA TRP A 95 10.88 -7.01 -2.83
C TRP A 95 11.35 -8.12 -3.77
N ASN A 96 10.67 -9.26 -3.72
CA ASN A 96 11.02 -10.40 -4.57
C ASN A 96 10.19 -10.35 -5.86
N PRO A 97 10.79 -10.04 -7.04
CA PRO A 97 10.06 -10.05 -8.30
C PRO A 97 9.56 -11.46 -8.64
N PRO A 98 8.46 -11.58 -9.41
CA PRO A 98 8.01 -12.87 -9.92
C PRO A 98 9.09 -13.55 -10.77
N GLU A 99 9.05 -14.88 -10.79
CA GLU A 99 9.90 -15.67 -11.68
C GLU A 99 9.63 -15.29 -13.15
N GLY A 100 10.67 -14.88 -13.88
CA GLY A 100 10.58 -14.43 -15.28
C GLY A 100 10.45 -12.91 -15.51
N TRP A 101 10.65 -12.07 -14.48
CA TRP A 101 10.67 -10.60 -14.61
C TRP A 101 12.07 -9.99 -14.80
N VAL A 102 13.07 -10.81 -15.17
CA VAL A 102 14.47 -10.42 -15.44
C VAL A 102 14.79 -10.51 -16.92
#